data_AF-A0A969FK00-F1
#
_entry.id   AF-A0A969FK00-F1
#
_cell.length_a   1.000
_cell.length_b   1.000
_cell.length_c   1.000
_cell.angle_alpha   90.00
_cell.angle_beta   90.00
_cell.angle_gamma   90.00
#
_symmetry.space_group_name_H-M   'P 1'
#
loop_
_entity.id
_entity.type
_entity.pdbx_description
1 polymer ?
#
loop_
_entity_poly.entity_id
_entity_poly.type
_entity_poly.pdbx_seq_one_letter_code
_entity_poly.pdbx_strand_id
1 'polypeptide(L)'
;MVQSGWKTKWSIGLSLLLSSVVQFPAVAEIVLSGRCHMGQCTQMRFDRKVLLEDEAGEQLYAIETAYRLTPMGEEASGEFSETRRSYVRCSRTRPAYIFQVEGSEQYYSSHLNPGADPAGFAYEAQVLYWTTCHNIIGPDFFSDAMRDRAINLGYPLNLSEDQVSGDSLNEVLQ
;
A
#
# COMPACT_ATOMS: atom_id res chain seq x y z
N MET A 1 35.48 -82.98 -5.31
CA MET A 1 36.40 -81.83 -5.19
C MET A 1 35.73 -80.64 -5.88
N VAL A 2 35.10 -79.73 -5.15
CA VAL A 2 35.63 -78.46 -4.58
C VAL A 2 35.21 -77.25 -5.46
N GLN A 3 34.30 -76.43 -4.89
CA GLN A 3 34.14 -74.96 -5.03
C GLN A 3 33.63 -74.41 -6.39
N SER A 4 32.89 -73.30 -6.48
CA SER A 4 32.53 -72.24 -5.54
C SER A 4 31.28 -71.53 -6.09
N GLY A 5 30.29 -71.23 -5.24
CA GLY A 5 29.14 -70.40 -5.60
C GLY A 5 29.44 -68.92 -5.41
N TRP A 6 29.07 -68.08 -6.37
CA TRP A 6 29.14 -66.63 -6.24
C TRP A 6 27.75 -66.09 -5.87
N LYS A 7 27.64 -65.49 -4.67
CA LYS A 7 26.46 -64.75 -4.21
C LYS A 7 26.74 -63.25 -4.36
N THR A 8 26.15 -62.62 -5.35
CA THR A 8 26.22 -61.16 -5.54
C THR A 8 25.17 -60.50 -4.65
N LYS A 9 25.62 -59.82 -3.58
CA LYS A 9 24.77 -58.97 -2.74
C LYS A 9 24.58 -57.62 -3.43
N TRP A 10 23.34 -57.27 -3.77
CA TRP A 10 22.96 -55.93 -4.20
C TRP A 10 22.49 -55.15 -2.97
N SER A 11 23.24 -54.12 -2.59
CA SER A 11 22.84 -53.18 -1.55
C SER A 11 22.04 -52.05 -2.21
N ILE A 12 20.73 -52.00 -1.92
CA ILE A 12 19.84 -50.91 -2.30
C ILE A 12 20.18 -49.73 -1.38
N GLY A 13 20.88 -48.72 -1.93
CA GLY A 13 21.12 -47.45 -1.26
C GLY A 13 19.81 -46.66 -1.18
N LEU A 14 19.29 -46.51 0.03
CA LEU A 14 18.14 -45.66 0.33
C LEU A 14 18.60 -44.19 0.29
N SER A 15 18.41 -43.52 -0.86
CA SER A 15 18.67 -42.09 -1.00
C SER A 15 17.67 -41.28 -0.15
N LEU A 16 18.15 -40.82 1.02
CA LEU A 16 17.51 -39.78 1.81
C LEU A 16 17.54 -38.46 1.03
N LEU A 17 16.44 -38.12 0.37
CA LEU A 17 16.23 -36.78 -0.17
C LEU A 17 15.94 -35.85 1.02
N LEU A 18 16.96 -35.11 1.47
CA LEU A 18 16.77 -33.98 2.38
C LEU A 18 16.06 -32.86 1.60
N SER A 19 14.72 -32.81 1.72
CA SER A 19 13.94 -31.66 1.29
C SER A 19 14.32 -30.46 2.15
N SER A 20 15.15 -29.58 1.60
CA SER A 20 15.46 -28.29 2.20
C SER A 20 14.19 -27.45 2.17
N VAL A 21 13.57 -27.24 3.33
CA VAL A 21 12.47 -26.29 3.49
C VAL A 21 13.07 -24.90 3.32
N VAL A 22 12.80 -24.27 2.17
CA VAL A 22 13.15 -22.86 1.95
C VAL A 22 12.23 -22.02 2.84
N GLN A 23 12.77 -21.52 3.95
CA GLN A 23 12.08 -20.50 4.74
C GLN A 23 12.24 -19.17 4.01
N PHE A 24 11.16 -18.67 3.42
CA PHE A 24 11.13 -17.30 2.93
C PHE A 24 11.07 -16.35 4.13
N PRO A 25 11.89 -15.27 4.16
CA PRO A 25 11.80 -14.28 5.21
C PRO A 25 10.40 -13.67 5.23
N ALA A 26 9.82 -13.53 6.42
CA ALA A 26 8.58 -12.78 6.57
C ALA A 26 8.82 -11.34 6.09
N VAL A 27 8.01 -10.88 5.14
CA VAL A 27 8.04 -9.49 4.69
C VAL A 27 7.58 -8.64 5.87
N ALA A 28 8.42 -7.69 6.29
CA ALA A 28 8.07 -6.77 7.37
C ALA A 28 6.79 -6.02 7.00
N GLU A 29 5.86 -5.97 7.95
CA GLU A 29 4.59 -5.25 7.81
C GLU A 29 4.87 -3.75 7.62
N ILE A 30 4.28 -3.15 6.58
CA ILE A 30 4.38 -1.71 6.35
C ILE A 30 3.25 -1.03 7.10
N VAL A 31 3.60 -0.40 8.22
CA VAL A 31 2.66 0.46 8.99
C VAL A 31 2.98 1.91 8.72
N LEU A 32 2.00 2.63 8.19
CA LEU A 32 2.05 4.04 7.88
C LEU A 32 1.32 4.80 8.98
N SER A 33 1.92 5.89 9.45
CA SER A 33 1.29 6.79 10.42
C SER A 33 0.49 7.85 9.69
N GLY A 34 -0.81 7.94 10.00
CA GLY A 34 -1.67 9.03 9.58
C GLY A 34 -1.56 10.22 10.53
N ARG A 35 -2.53 11.14 10.42
CA ARG A 35 -2.63 12.31 11.31
C ARG A 35 -3.43 11.97 12.57
N CYS A 36 -3.19 12.72 13.64
CA CYS A 36 -4.14 12.81 14.76
C CYS A 36 -5.18 13.91 14.53
N HIS A 37 -6.46 13.54 14.55
CA HIS A 37 -7.59 14.44 14.35
C HIS A 37 -8.75 14.08 15.29
N MET A 38 -9.46 15.08 15.81
CA MET A 38 -10.61 14.90 16.72
C MET A 38 -10.36 13.93 17.90
N GLY A 39 -9.15 13.96 18.49
CA GLY A 39 -8.81 13.12 19.65
C GLY A 39 -8.36 11.69 19.31
N GLN A 40 -8.26 11.34 18.02
CA GLN A 40 -7.80 10.03 17.56
C GLN A 40 -6.61 10.17 16.61
N CYS A 41 -5.71 9.19 16.61
CA CYS A 41 -4.61 9.05 15.67
C CYS A 41 -4.84 7.81 14.81
N THR A 42 -4.65 7.96 13.50
CA THR A 42 -4.82 6.88 12.54
C THR A 42 -3.48 6.20 12.23
N GLN A 43 -3.47 4.88 12.18
CA GLN A 43 -2.42 4.08 11.56
C GLN A 43 -3.02 3.22 10.46
N MET A 44 -2.25 3.01 9.40
CA MET A 44 -2.66 2.23 8.24
C MET A 44 -1.64 1.12 8.02
N ARG A 45 -2.11 -0.12 7.98
CA ARG A 45 -1.32 -1.25 7.49
C ARG A 45 -1.49 -1.34 5.98
N PHE A 46 -0.39 -1.27 5.26
CA PHE A 46 -0.37 -1.38 3.81
C PHE A 46 -0.12 -2.84 3.42
N ASP A 47 -1.18 -3.57 3.09
CA ASP A 47 -1.14 -5.03 2.90
C ASP A 47 -0.68 -5.40 1.50
N ARG A 48 -1.23 -4.72 0.48
CA ARG A 48 -1.01 -5.07 -0.92
C ARG A 48 -1.15 -3.89 -1.86
N LYS A 49 -0.43 -3.94 -2.98
CA LYS A 49 -0.70 -3.13 -4.18
C LYS A 49 -0.68 -3.97 -5.44
N VAL A 50 -1.55 -3.64 -6.39
CA VAL A 50 -1.69 -4.30 -7.69
C VAL A 50 -1.85 -3.22 -8.76
N LEU A 51 -1.01 -3.24 -9.79
CA LEU A 51 -1.16 -2.38 -10.96
C LEU A 51 -2.34 -2.88 -11.80
N LEU A 52 -3.29 -2.01 -12.11
CA LEU A 52 -4.46 -2.30 -12.93
C LEU A 52 -4.29 -1.74 -14.34
N GLU A 53 -3.83 -0.50 -14.44
CA GLU A 53 -3.66 0.22 -15.70
C GLU A 53 -2.31 0.95 -15.71
N ASP A 54 -1.69 0.99 -16.89
CA ASP A 54 -0.49 1.78 -17.17
C ASP A 54 -0.62 2.34 -18.59
N GLU A 55 -1.03 3.61 -18.69
CA GLU A 55 -1.28 4.27 -19.97
C GLU A 55 -0.82 5.72 -19.92
N ALA A 56 -0.16 6.17 -21.00
CA ALA A 56 0.26 7.57 -21.19
C ALA A 56 1.07 8.17 -20.02
N GLY A 57 1.79 7.33 -19.25
CA GLY A 57 2.58 7.76 -18.10
C GLY A 57 1.77 7.99 -16.82
N GLU A 58 0.49 7.57 -16.80
CA GLU A 58 -0.33 7.44 -15.60
C GLU A 58 -0.51 5.98 -15.24
N GLN A 59 -0.50 5.67 -13.94
CA GLN A 59 -0.71 4.32 -13.43
C GLN A 59 -1.88 4.29 -12.46
N LEU A 60 -2.76 3.31 -12.58
CA LEU A 60 -3.82 3.04 -11.62
C LEU A 60 -3.47 1.80 -10.81
N TYR A 61 -3.38 1.95 -9.50
CA TYR A 61 -3.16 0.85 -8.58
C TYR A 61 -4.41 0.58 -7.76
N ALA A 62 -4.76 -0.69 -7.56
CA ALA A 62 -5.57 -1.11 -6.42
C ALA A 62 -4.64 -1.35 -5.22
N ILE A 63 -5.03 -0.83 -4.06
CA ILE A 63 -4.34 -1.05 -2.79
C ILE A 63 -5.28 -1.66 -1.76
N GLU A 64 -4.71 -2.47 -0.89
CA GLU A 64 -5.42 -3.10 0.23
C GLU A 64 -4.81 -2.58 1.53
N THR A 65 -5.65 -1.94 2.35
CA THR A 65 -5.22 -1.23 3.56
C THR A 65 -6.14 -1.53 4.74
N ALA A 66 -5.57 -1.76 5.92
CA ALA A 66 -6.32 -1.90 7.16
C ALA A 66 -6.01 -0.73 8.09
N TYR A 67 -6.98 -0.28 8.89
CA TYR A 67 -6.86 0.93 9.71
C TYR A 67 -6.89 0.59 11.19
N ARG A 68 -6.14 1.35 11.98
CA ARG A 68 -6.22 1.33 13.44
C ARG A 68 -6.37 2.76 13.93
N LEU A 69 -7.34 2.98 14.81
CA LEU A 69 -7.56 4.26 15.47
C LEU A 69 -7.11 4.12 16.92
N THR A 70 -6.31 5.06 17.40
CA THR A 70 -5.80 5.10 18.78
C THR A 70 -6.12 6.46 19.39
N PRO A 71 -6.57 6.54 20.65
CA PRO A 71 -6.74 7.83 21.32
C PRO A 71 -5.43 8.63 21.35
N MET A 72 -5.53 9.95 21.19
CA MET A 72 -4.37 10.83 21.26
C MET A 72 -3.67 10.74 22.63
N GLY A 73 -2.35 10.59 22.60
CA GLY A 73 -1.52 10.47 23.81
C GLY A 73 -1.44 9.05 24.37
N GLU A 74 -2.10 8.09 23.73
CA GLU A 74 -1.99 6.67 24.06
C GLU A 74 -1.07 5.93 23.09
N GLU A 75 -0.44 4.88 23.60
CA GLU A 75 0.32 3.95 22.77
C GLU A 75 -0.61 3.18 21.83
N ALA A 76 -0.18 3.02 20.59
CA ALA A 76 -0.94 2.28 19.60
C ALA A 76 -1.14 0.83 20.05
N SER A 77 -2.39 0.48 20.34
CA SER A 77 -2.79 -0.84 20.82
C SER A 77 -4.05 -1.32 20.11
N GLY A 78 -4.28 -2.64 20.12
CA GLY A 78 -5.39 -3.27 19.43
C GLY A 78 -5.07 -3.72 18.00
N GLU A 79 -6.05 -4.40 17.41
CA GLU A 79 -5.96 -4.98 16.07
C GLU A 79 -6.29 -3.94 14.99
N PHE A 80 -5.74 -4.15 13.80
CA PHE A 80 -6.18 -3.43 12.61
C PHE A 80 -7.59 -3.89 12.22
N SER A 81 -8.35 -3.00 11.61
CA SER A 81 -9.67 -3.29 11.04
C SER A 81 -9.60 -4.38 9.96
N GLU A 82 -10.76 -4.76 9.44
CA GLU A 82 -10.83 -5.45 8.16
C GLU A 82 -10.13 -4.62 7.07
N THR A 83 -9.45 -5.33 6.17
CA THR A 83 -8.74 -4.74 5.05
C THR A 83 -9.75 -4.19 4.04
N ARG A 84 -9.54 -2.94 3.65
CA ARG A 84 -10.34 -2.19 2.67
C ARG A 84 -9.57 -2.04 1.38
N ARG A 85 -10.26 -2.19 0.25
CA ARG A 85 -9.69 -1.90 -1.06
C ARG A 85 -9.98 -0.44 -1.43
N SER A 86 -8.96 0.23 -1.92
CA SER A 86 -9.05 1.55 -2.53
C SER A 86 -8.14 1.60 -3.76
N TYR A 87 -8.17 2.71 -4.49
CA TYR A 87 -7.38 2.87 -5.69
C TYR A 87 -6.58 4.18 -5.65
N VAL A 88 -5.41 4.15 -6.26
CA VAL A 88 -4.50 5.30 -6.34
C VAL A 88 -4.14 5.53 -7.80
N ARG A 89 -4.48 6.70 -8.34
CA ARG A 89 -4.03 7.14 -9.66
C ARG A 89 -2.72 7.90 -9.51
N CYS A 90 -1.62 7.23 -9.83
CA CYS A 90 -0.28 7.82 -9.90
C CYS A 90 -0.14 8.62 -11.20
N SER A 91 -0.37 9.92 -11.11
CA SER A 91 -0.24 10.88 -12.22
C SER A 91 0.38 12.17 -11.69
N ARG A 92 1.24 12.81 -12.49
CA ARG A 92 1.82 14.12 -12.12
C ARG A 92 0.84 15.28 -12.31
N THR A 93 -0.15 15.10 -13.16
CA THR A 93 -1.12 16.14 -13.54
C THR A 93 -2.50 15.91 -12.94
N ARG A 94 -2.85 14.65 -12.62
CA ARG A 94 -4.15 14.27 -12.06
C ARG A 94 -4.01 13.22 -10.95
N PRO A 95 -3.20 13.45 -9.91
CA PRO A 95 -3.06 12.52 -8.80
C PRO A 95 -4.39 12.37 -8.07
N ALA A 96 -4.80 11.14 -7.75
CA ALA A 96 -6.07 10.90 -7.08
C ALA A 96 -6.04 9.67 -6.17
N TYR A 97 -6.89 9.70 -5.14
CA TYR A 97 -7.22 8.58 -4.28
C TYR A 97 -8.71 8.28 -4.40
N ILE A 98 -9.05 7.05 -4.79
CA ILE A 98 -10.42 6.63 -5.05
C ILE A 98 -10.82 5.62 -3.99
N PHE A 99 -11.94 5.86 -3.32
CA PHE A 99 -12.40 5.04 -2.21
C PHE A 99 -13.90 4.85 -2.25
N GLN A 100 -14.34 3.76 -1.63
CA GLN A 100 -15.73 3.46 -1.40
C GLN A 100 -16.12 3.97 -0.01
N VAL A 101 -17.27 4.64 0.10
CA VAL A 101 -17.84 4.98 1.39
C VAL A 101 -18.49 3.74 1.99
N GLU A 102 -18.25 3.49 3.28
CA GLU A 102 -18.80 2.33 3.98
C GLU A 102 -20.34 2.30 3.87
N GLY A 103 -20.88 1.15 3.45
CA GLY A 103 -22.32 0.99 3.22
C GLY A 103 -22.84 1.61 1.92
N SER A 104 -21.98 2.17 1.07
CA SER A 104 -22.33 2.68 -0.26
C SER A 104 -21.72 1.81 -1.36
N GLU A 105 -22.42 1.64 -2.48
CA GLU A 105 -21.84 1.04 -3.70
C GLU A 105 -21.07 2.05 -4.55
N GLN A 106 -21.08 3.33 -4.17
CA GLN A 106 -20.48 4.41 -4.94
C GLN A 106 -19.01 4.62 -4.57
N TYR A 107 -18.21 4.86 -5.61
CA TYR A 107 -16.84 5.31 -5.48
C TYR A 107 -16.74 6.82 -5.59
N TYR A 108 -15.88 7.38 -4.75
CA TYR A 108 -15.55 8.80 -4.71
C TYR A 108 -14.06 8.96 -5.03
N SER A 109 -13.73 9.97 -5.82
CA SER A 109 -12.34 10.32 -6.12
C SER A 109 -11.93 11.55 -5.35
N SER A 110 -10.95 11.47 -4.46
CA SER A 110 -10.28 12.65 -3.93
C SER A 110 -9.11 13.00 -4.84
N HIS A 111 -9.19 14.11 -5.54
CA HIS A 111 -8.02 14.64 -6.25
C HIS A 111 -7.01 15.14 -5.23
N LEU A 112 -5.73 14.92 -5.48
CA LEU A 112 -4.67 15.23 -4.53
C LEU A 112 -3.83 16.39 -5.01
N ASN A 113 -3.19 17.08 -4.08
CA ASN A 113 -2.14 18.05 -4.37
C ASN A 113 -0.88 17.60 -3.61
N PRO A 114 -0.11 16.65 -4.17
CA PRO A 114 1.09 16.13 -3.51
C PRO A 114 2.06 17.27 -3.20
N GLY A 115 2.44 17.41 -1.93
CA GLY A 115 3.34 18.46 -1.46
C GLY A 115 2.67 19.76 -1.02
N ALA A 116 1.35 19.88 -1.15
CA ALA A 116 0.56 20.89 -0.42
C ALA A 116 0.09 20.34 0.93
N ASP A 117 -0.30 21.23 1.84
CA ASP A 117 -0.92 20.86 3.12
C ASP A 117 -2.37 20.41 2.87
N PRO A 118 -2.72 19.12 3.07
CA PRO A 118 -4.08 18.65 2.82
C PRO A 118 -5.05 19.12 3.90
N ALA A 119 -6.34 19.18 3.56
CA ALA A 119 -7.42 19.37 4.52
C ALA A 119 -8.09 18.02 4.89
N GLY A 120 -8.42 17.85 6.17
CA GLY A 120 -9.30 16.77 6.65
C GLY A 120 -8.88 15.35 6.23
N PHE A 121 -9.76 14.62 5.56
CA PHE A 121 -9.53 13.23 5.15
C PHE A 121 -8.44 13.06 4.07
N ALA A 122 -7.96 14.16 3.47
CA ALA A 122 -6.93 14.10 2.44
C ALA A 122 -5.52 13.80 3.02
N TYR A 123 -5.33 13.86 4.34
CA TYR A 123 -4.06 13.47 4.97
C TYR A 123 -3.75 11.99 4.71
N GLU A 124 -4.67 11.08 5.05
CA GLU A 124 -4.48 9.64 4.82
C GLU A 124 -4.32 9.32 3.33
N ALA A 125 -5.11 9.97 2.47
CA ALA A 125 -5.01 9.82 1.03
C ALA A 125 -3.64 10.22 0.48
N GLN A 126 -3.04 11.31 0.97
CA GLN A 126 -1.69 11.72 0.58
C GLN A 126 -0.62 10.73 1.05
N VAL A 127 -0.73 10.20 2.27
CA VAL A 127 0.18 9.16 2.78
C VAL A 127 0.16 7.93 1.87
N LEU A 128 -1.04 7.40 1.59
CA LEU A 128 -1.21 6.24 0.71
C LEU A 128 -0.73 6.53 -0.71
N TYR A 129 -0.92 7.75 -1.21
CA TYR A 129 -0.43 8.17 -2.52
C TYR A 129 1.09 8.13 -2.59
N TRP A 130 1.79 8.75 -1.64
CA TRP A 130 3.26 8.76 -1.60
C TRP A 130 3.84 7.35 -1.44
N THR A 131 3.24 6.52 -0.58
CA THR A 131 3.66 5.12 -0.44
C THR A 131 3.43 4.32 -1.72
N THR A 132 2.28 4.49 -2.37
CA THR A 132 1.94 3.71 -3.56
C THR A 132 2.77 4.11 -4.77
N CYS A 133 2.80 5.40 -5.08
CA CYS A 133 3.37 5.93 -6.31
C CYS A 133 4.89 6.17 -6.24
N HIS A 134 5.43 6.40 -5.05
CA HIS A 134 6.85 6.76 -4.87
C HIS A 134 7.61 5.85 -3.92
N ASN A 135 6.95 4.83 -3.34
CA ASN A 135 7.53 3.91 -2.35
C ASN A 135 8.13 4.64 -1.13
N ILE A 136 7.54 5.78 -0.75
CA ILE A 136 7.97 6.55 0.43
C ILE A 136 7.22 6.04 1.65
N ILE A 137 7.97 5.73 2.71
CA ILE A 137 7.48 5.27 4.00
C ILE A 137 8.15 6.15 5.06
N GLY A 138 7.37 6.76 5.95
CA GLY A 138 7.93 7.62 6.99
C GLY A 138 6.85 8.46 7.66
N PRO A 139 7.14 9.14 8.78
CA PRO A 139 6.16 10.02 9.44
C PRO A 139 6.09 11.42 8.81
N ASP A 140 7.01 11.76 7.89
CA ASP A 140 7.31 13.12 7.45
C ASP A 140 6.67 13.51 6.10
N PHE A 141 5.57 12.84 5.73
CA PHE A 141 4.84 13.07 4.47
C PHE A 141 4.43 14.53 4.22
N PHE A 142 4.35 15.35 5.27
CA PHE A 142 3.92 16.76 5.24
C PHE A 142 5.04 17.75 5.59
N SER A 143 6.30 17.31 5.52
CA SER A 143 7.47 18.18 5.75
C SER A 143 7.78 19.07 4.54
N ASP A 144 8.55 20.15 4.77
CA ASP A 144 9.08 20.99 3.70
C ASP A 144 9.91 20.17 2.69
N ALA A 145 10.63 19.14 3.15
CA ALA A 145 11.38 18.24 2.27
C ALA A 145 10.47 17.47 1.30
N MET A 146 9.27 17.08 1.74
CA MET A 146 8.29 16.41 0.88
C MET A 146 7.65 17.38 -0.11
N ARG A 147 7.42 18.63 0.30
CA ARG A 147 7.00 19.71 -0.61
C ARG A 147 8.06 19.97 -1.69
N ASP A 148 9.32 20.11 -1.31
CA ASP A 148 10.43 20.30 -2.27
C ASP A 148 10.57 19.11 -3.22
N ARG A 149 10.40 17.89 -2.70
CA ARG A 149 10.35 16.69 -3.53
C ARG A 149 9.20 16.73 -4.53
N ALA A 150 8.01 17.17 -4.13
CA ALA A 150 6.89 17.29 -5.04
C ALA A 150 7.15 18.30 -6.17
N ILE A 151 7.73 19.45 -5.86
CA ILE A 151 8.16 20.46 -6.85
C ILE A 151 9.15 19.83 -7.85
N ASN A 152 10.17 19.13 -7.35
CA ASN A 152 11.19 18.50 -8.18
C ASN A 152 10.65 17.39 -9.09
N LEU A 153 9.55 16.74 -8.67
CA LEU A 153 8.85 15.74 -9.48
C LEU A 153 7.87 16.36 -10.50
N GLY A 154 7.65 17.67 -10.42
CA GLY A 154 6.79 18.42 -11.35
C GLY A 154 5.31 18.45 -10.96
N TYR A 155 4.97 18.25 -9.68
CA TYR A 155 3.58 18.39 -9.22
C TYR A 155 3.15 19.86 -9.16
N PRO A 156 1.91 20.18 -9.58
CA PRO A 156 1.35 21.53 -9.42
C PRO A 156 0.94 21.76 -7.97
N LEU A 157 1.57 22.72 -7.29
CA LEU A 157 1.27 23.03 -5.89
C LEU A 157 0.02 23.90 -5.68
N ASN A 158 -0.59 24.40 -6.76
CA ASN A 158 -1.64 25.42 -6.73
C ASN A 158 -2.99 24.95 -7.29
N LEU A 159 -3.32 23.66 -7.16
CA LEU A 159 -4.65 23.17 -7.49
C LEU A 159 -5.68 23.83 -6.55
N SER A 160 -6.77 24.38 -7.10
CA SER A 160 -7.84 24.97 -6.29
C SER A 160 -8.61 23.89 -5.53
N GLU A 161 -9.21 24.22 -4.38
CA GLU A 161 -9.98 23.24 -3.59
C GLU A 161 -11.10 22.57 -4.42
N ASP A 162 -11.74 23.31 -5.33
CA ASP A 162 -12.75 22.78 -6.25
C ASP A 162 -12.18 21.71 -7.22
N GLN A 163 -10.88 21.77 -7.52
CA GLN A 163 -10.18 20.77 -8.33
C GLN A 163 -9.73 19.56 -7.49
N VAL A 164 -9.74 19.69 -6.17
CA VAL A 164 -9.35 18.68 -5.17
C VAL A 164 -10.60 17.93 -4.65
N SER A 165 -11.77 18.58 -4.66
CA SER A 165 -13.06 18.01 -4.25
C SER A 165 -13.55 16.93 -5.21
N GLY A 166 -14.14 15.87 -4.66
CA GLY A 166 -14.32 14.63 -5.39
C GLY A 166 -15.57 14.50 -6.25
N ASP A 167 -15.37 13.92 -7.44
CA ASP A 167 -16.45 13.51 -8.34
C ASP A 167 -16.91 12.07 -8.04
N SER A 168 -18.20 11.81 -8.26
CA SER A 168 -18.76 10.44 -8.24
C SER A 168 -18.25 9.68 -9.46
N LEU A 169 -17.52 8.58 -9.23
CA LEU A 169 -16.89 7.79 -10.28
C LEU A 169 -17.63 6.47 -10.51
N ASN A 170 -18.80 6.51 -11.15
CA ASN A 170 -19.46 5.28 -11.62
C ASN A 170 -18.88 4.76 -12.96
N GLU A 171 -18.04 5.54 -13.65
CA GLU A 171 -17.51 5.21 -14.98
C GLU A 171 -16.04 4.75 -15.00
N VAL A 172 -15.28 4.89 -13.90
CA VAL A 172 -13.81 4.66 -13.90
C VAL A 172 -13.43 3.20 -13.59
N LEU A 173 -14.37 2.36 -13.12
CA LEU A 173 -14.09 1.00 -12.67
C LEU A 173 -14.94 -0.08 -13.38
N GLN A 174 -15.58 0.25 -14.51
CA GLN A 174 -16.26 -0.72 -15.39
C GLN A 174 -15.32 -1.26 -16.44
#